data_AF-A0A2V9RBS7-F1
#
_entry.id   AF-A0A2V9RBS7-F1
#
_cell.length_a   1.000
_cell.length_b   1.000
_cell.length_c   1.000
_cell.angle_alpha   90.00
_cell.angle_beta   90.00
_cell.angle_gamma   90.00
#
_symmetry.space_group_name_H-M   'P 1'
#
loop_
_entity.id
_entity.type
_entity.pdbx_description
1 polymer ?
#
loop_
_entity_poly.entity_id
_entity_poly.type
_entity_poly.pdbx_seq_one_letter_code
_entity_poly.pdbx_strand_id
1 'polypeptide(L)'
;MVGLFLRAKGPDTAVLITDGLSPTDMPDGHYHLGSLEVEVKDGLCVSDGTIAGSVLTLDRAVRNAMKFTQWTLQDAVALASLNPARAAGLPDIGVLKAGARADFAVLTPQGEIIKTVIGGTILES
;
A
#
# COMPACT_ATOMS: atom_id res chain seq x y z
N MET A 1 1.70 9.99 -15.15
CA MET A 1 2.94 10.20 -14.35
C MET A 1 3.33 8.94 -13.58
N VAL A 2 2.47 8.36 -12.72
CA VAL A 2 2.77 7.10 -11.99
C VAL A 2 3.17 5.95 -12.92
N GLY A 3 2.38 5.68 -13.97
CA GLY A 3 2.70 4.60 -14.92
C GLY A 3 4.02 4.79 -15.67
N LEU A 4 4.46 6.03 -15.93
CA LEU A 4 5.75 6.32 -16.55
C LEU A 4 6.90 5.96 -15.59
N PHE A 5 6.81 6.40 -14.33
CA PHE A 5 7.81 6.09 -13.31
C PHE A 5 7.93 4.57 -13.09
N LEU A 6 6.80 3.87 -12.93
CA LEU A 6 6.80 2.43 -12.69
C LEU A 6 7.39 1.66 -13.89
N ARG A 7 7.05 2.03 -15.12
CA ARG A 7 7.63 1.42 -16.32
C ARG A 7 9.14 1.70 -16.45
N ALA A 8 9.59 2.87 -16.04
CA ALA A 8 11.01 3.22 -16.07
C ALA A 8 11.84 2.48 -15.00
N LYS A 9 11.30 2.30 -13.80
CA LYS A 9 11.98 1.61 -12.69
C LYS A 9 11.86 0.08 -12.76
N GLY A 10 10.78 -0.40 -13.36
CA GLY A 10 10.45 -1.83 -13.41
C GLY A 10 9.89 -2.36 -12.08
N PRO A 11 9.32 -3.58 -12.11
CA PRO A 11 8.64 -4.16 -10.97
C PRO A 11 9.57 -4.58 -9.82
N ASP A 12 10.87 -4.74 -10.07
CA ASP A 12 11.84 -5.25 -9.08
C ASP A 12 12.46 -4.18 -8.19
N THR A 13 12.28 -2.89 -8.52
CA THR A 13 12.98 -1.79 -7.81
C THR A 13 12.04 -0.72 -7.25
N ALA A 14 10.81 -0.64 -7.74
CA ALA A 14 9.82 0.30 -7.22
C ALA A 14 9.27 -0.17 -5.88
N VAL A 15 9.01 0.78 -4.97
CA VAL A 15 8.38 0.53 -3.68
C VAL A 15 7.11 1.36 -3.58
N LEU A 16 6.01 0.72 -3.20
CA LEU A 16 4.76 1.42 -2.89
C LEU A 16 4.77 1.85 -1.43
N ILE A 17 4.42 3.10 -1.20
CA ILE A 17 4.13 3.66 0.12
C ILE A 17 2.73 4.29 0.07
N THR A 18 2.05 4.29 1.22
CA THR A 18 0.77 4.99 1.34
C THR A 18 0.98 6.47 1.56
N ASP A 19 2.00 6.85 2.34
CA ASP A 19 2.07 8.19 2.96
C ASP A 19 0.76 8.52 3.71
N GLY A 20 0.15 7.46 4.29
CA GLY A 20 -1.19 7.50 4.85
C GLY A 20 -1.23 8.28 6.17
N LEU A 21 -2.25 9.12 6.31
CA LEU A 21 -2.54 9.86 7.53
C LEU A 21 -3.61 9.15 8.37
N SER A 22 -3.78 9.57 9.63
CA SER A 22 -4.82 9.00 10.53
C SER A 22 -6.25 8.98 9.99
N PRO A 23 -6.66 9.87 9.05
CA PRO A 23 -7.97 9.79 8.41
C PRO A 23 -8.09 8.70 7.32
N THR A 24 -7.04 7.93 7.06
CA THR A 24 -7.09 6.84 6.07
C THR A 24 -8.21 5.88 6.44
N ASP A 25 -9.10 5.61 5.48
CA ASP A 25 -10.29 4.75 5.63
C ASP A 25 -11.40 5.31 6.55
N MET A 26 -11.32 6.58 6.91
CA MET A 26 -12.39 7.31 7.59
C MET A 26 -13.29 8.05 6.58
N PRO A 27 -14.54 8.40 6.92
CA PRO A 27 -15.40 9.23 6.07
C PRO A 27 -14.79 10.59 5.74
N ASP A 28 -15.24 11.23 4.68
CA ASP A 28 -14.86 12.61 4.38
C ASP A 28 -15.18 13.56 5.56
N GLY A 29 -14.30 14.52 5.82
CA GLY A 29 -14.42 15.42 6.97
C GLY A 29 -13.14 16.15 7.34
N HIS A 30 -13.20 16.90 8.44
CA HIS A 30 -12.06 17.62 9.01
C HIS A 30 -11.43 16.82 10.15
N TYR A 31 -10.10 16.75 10.15
CA TYR A 31 -9.31 15.97 11.09
C TYR A 31 -8.15 16.78 11.64
N HIS A 32 -7.72 16.43 12.85
CA HIS A 32 -6.53 16.99 13.48
C HIS A 32 -5.45 15.93 13.63
N LEU A 33 -4.27 16.20 13.07
CA LEU A 33 -3.04 15.42 13.24
C LEU A 33 -2.07 16.22 14.12
N GLY A 34 -2.25 16.11 15.44
CA GLY A 34 -1.56 16.99 16.38
C GLY A 34 -2.02 18.44 16.16
N SER A 35 -1.10 19.31 15.75
CA SER A 35 -1.39 20.71 15.43
C SER A 35 -1.76 20.95 13.95
N LEU A 36 -1.73 19.92 13.11
CA LEU A 36 -2.06 20.02 11.69
C LEU A 36 -3.56 19.78 11.49
N GLU A 37 -4.28 20.75 10.95
CA GLU A 37 -5.65 20.59 10.50
C GLU A 37 -5.68 20.15 9.03
N VAL A 38 -6.46 19.12 8.74
CA VAL A 38 -6.64 18.62 7.37
C VAL A 38 -8.11 18.43 7.03
N GLU A 39 -8.46 18.66 5.77
CA GLU A 39 -9.74 18.30 5.17
C GLU A 39 -9.52 17.08 4.26
N VAL A 40 -10.35 16.07 4.44
CA VAL A 40 -10.42 14.92 3.53
C VAL A 40 -11.71 15.00 2.75
N LYS A 41 -11.58 14.97 1.43
CA LYS A 41 -12.70 14.97 0.51
C LYS A 41 -12.39 14.15 -0.74
N ASP A 42 -13.26 13.22 -1.11
CA ASP A 42 -13.14 12.40 -2.31
C ASP A 42 -11.76 11.70 -2.44
N GLY A 43 -11.18 11.30 -1.31
CA GLY A 43 -9.87 10.65 -1.25
C GLY A 43 -8.65 11.60 -1.40
N LEU A 44 -8.87 12.91 -1.40
CA LEU A 44 -7.83 13.93 -1.34
C LEU A 44 -7.74 14.49 0.09
N CYS A 45 -6.53 14.54 0.65
CA CYS A 45 -6.27 15.16 1.93
C CYS A 45 -5.50 16.47 1.73
N VAL A 46 -6.03 17.57 2.25
CA VAL A 46 -5.43 18.90 2.12
C VAL A 46 -5.32 19.63 3.45
N SER A 47 -4.28 20.45 3.59
CA SER A 47 -4.11 21.42 4.67
C SER A 47 -3.78 22.77 4.02
N ASP A 48 -4.54 23.82 4.34
CA ASP A 48 -4.38 25.16 3.77
C ASP A 48 -4.24 25.18 2.23
N GLY A 49 -5.05 24.37 1.54
CA GLY A 49 -5.05 24.26 0.08
C GLY A 49 -3.89 23.47 -0.52
N THR A 50 -3.02 22.88 0.29
CA THR A 50 -1.89 22.04 -0.14
C THR A 50 -2.15 20.58 0.21
N ILE A 51 -1.69 19.64 -0.63
CA ILE A 51 -1.79 18.21 -0.34
C ILE A 51 -1.04 17.90 0.96
N ALA A 52 -1.72 17.26 1.91
CA ALA A 52 -1.17 16.82 3.17
C ALA A 52 -1.24 15.29 3.24
N GLY A 53 -0.13 14.61 2.97
CA GLY A 53 -0.07 13.15 2.93
C GLY A 53 -1.11 12.52 2.02
N SER A 54 -1.61 11.34 2.40
CA SER A 54 -2.68 10.65 1.67
C SER A 54 -3.67 9.93 2.58
N VAL A 55 -4.78 9.50 1.98
CA VAL A 55 -5.73 8.52 2.55
C VAL A 55 -5.77 7.24 1.70
N LEU A 56 -4.65 6.90 1.07
CA LEU A 56 -4.48 5.72 0.24
C LEU A 56 -4.20 4.48 1.10
N THR A 57 -4.96 3.41 0.90
CA THR A 57 -4.63 2.10 1.48
C THR A 57 -3.68 1.33 0.57
N LEU A 58 -2.90 0.41 1.13
CA LEU A 58 -1.86 -0.30 0.38
C LEU A 58 -2.45 -1.25 -0.67
N ASP A 59 -3.61 -1.86 -0.42
CA ASP A 59 -4.34 -2.66 -1.43
C ASP A 59 -4.81 -1.80 -2.61
N ARG A 60 -5.29 -0.58 -2.35
CA ARG A 60 -5.61 0.40 -3.41
C ARG A 60 -4.36 0.79 -4.19
N ALA A 61 -3.21 0.93 -3.53
CA ALA A 61 -1.93 1.20 -4.18
C ALA A 61 -1.54 0.06 -5.14
N VAL A 62 -1.68 -1.20 -4.72
CA VAL A 62 -1.43 -2.39 -5.57
C VAL A 62 -2.35 -2.38 -6.79
N ARG A 63 -3.67 -2.20 -6.58
CA ARG A 63 -4.65 -2.13 -7.67
C ARG A 63 -4.40 -0.98 -8.64
N ASN A 64 -3.98 0.18 -8.11
CA ASN A 64 -3.57 1.32 -8.93
C ASN A 64 -2.33 1.00 -9.77
N ALA A 65 -1.32 0.33 -9.19
CA ALA A 65 -0.13 -0.09 -9.93
C ALA A 65 -0.52 -1.00 -11.11
N MET A 66 -1.33 -2.04 -10.85
CA MET A 66 -1.87 -2.92 -11.90
C MET A 66 -2.59 -2.12 -13.00
N LYS A 67 -3.48 -1.19 -12.62
CA LYS A 67 -4.22 -0.36 -13.57
C LYS A 67 -3.28 0.51 -14.44
N PHE A 68 -2.27 1.13 -13.86
CA PHE A 68 -1.39 2.06 -14.58
C PHE A 68 -0.32 1.38 -15.45
N THR A 69 0.09 0.16 -15.09
CA THR A 69 1.17 -0.56 -15.80
C THR A 69 0.67 -1.74 -16.63
N GLN A 70 -0.53 -2.24 -16.35
CA GLN A 70 -1.05 -3.53 -16.84
C GLN A 70 -0.19 -4.72 -16.39
N TRP A 71 0.52 -4.57 -15.26
CA TRP A 71 1.26 -5.66 -14.64
C TRP A 71 0.35 -6.66 -13.95
N THR A 72 0.88 -7.86 -13.73
CA THR A 72 0.17 -8.91 -13.00
C THR A 72 0.02 -8.56 -11.51
N LEU A 73 -0.87 -9.26 -10.81
CA LEU A 73 -0.98 -9.13 -9.36
C LEU A 73 0.37 -9.46 -8.67
N GLN A 74 1.08 -10.47 -9.15
CA GLN A 74 2.39 -10.87 -8.62
C GLN A 74 3.40 -9.73 -8.71
N ASP A 75 3.51 -9.09 -9.88
CA ASP A 75 4.39 -7.94 -10.08
C ASP A 75 4.01 -6.80 -9.14
N ALA A 76 2.72 -6.44 -9.09
CA ALA A 76 2.24 -5.31 -8.28
C ALA A 76 2.40 -5.53 -6.77
N VAL A 77 2.17 -6.75 -6.28
CA VAL A 77 2.37 -7.11 -4.86
C VAL A 77 3.84 -7.08 -4.47
N ALA A 78 4.77 -7.37 -5.40
CA ALA A 78 6.21 -7.28 -5.10
C ALA A 78 6.62 -5.87 -4.67
N LEU A 79 6.02 -4.82 -5.26
CA LEU A 79 6.29 -3.42 -4.88
C LEU A 79 5.82 -3.08 -3.45
N ALA A 80 4.85 -3.81 -2.91
CA ALA A 80 4.28 -3.58 -1.59
C ALA A 80 4.83 -4.54 -0.52
N SER A 81 5.63 -5.54 -0.89
CA SER A 81 6.09 -6.59 0.02
C SER A 81 7.58 -6.91 -0.16
N LEU A 82 7.94 -7.62 -1.23
CA LEU A 82 9.30 -8.07 -1.51
C LEU A 82 10.30 -6.92 -1.64
N ASN A 83 9.95 -5.88 -2.39
CA ASN A 83 10.85 -4.76 -2.66
C ASN A 83 11.14 -3.91 -1.42
N PRO A 84 10.14 -3.48 -0.62
CA PRO A 84 10.43 -2.80 0.64
C PRO A 84 11.19 -3.69 1.63
N ALA A 85 10.90 -4.99 1.71
CA ALA A 85 11.64 -5.91 2.57
C ALA A 85 13.12 -6.02 2.15
N ARG A 86 13.40 -6.11 0.85
CA ARG A 86 14.77 -6.06 0.30
C ARG A 86 15.48 -4.74 0.63
N ALA A 87 14.80 -3.62 0.43
CA ALA A 87 15.35 -2.29 0.72
C ALA A 87 15.67 -2.11 2.22
N ALA A 88 14.89 -2.74 3.11
CA ALA A 88 15.11 -2.75 4.55
C ALA A 88 16.09 -3.82 5.04
N GLY A 89 16.59 -4.71 4.17
CA GLY A 89 17.48 -5.80 4.56
C GLY A 89 16.82 -6.90 5.39
N LEU A 90 15.53 -7.18 5.13
CA LEU A 90 14.71 -8.14 5.87
C LEU A 90 14.44 -9.41 5.01
N PRO A 91 15.30 -10.45 5.09
CA PRO A 91 15.29 -11.58 4.15
C PRO A 91 14.20 -12.64 4.40
N ASP A 92 13.49 -12.52 5.52
CA ASP A 92 12.43 -13.41 6.00
C ASP A 92 11.04 -12.77 5.95
N ILE A 93 10.93 -11.55 5.41
CA ILE A 93 9.69 -10.77 5.24
C ILE A 93 9.45 -10.52 3.75
N GLY A 94 8.18 -10.40 3.36
CA GLY A 94 7.80 -10.13 1.96
C GLY A 94 8.03 -11.30 1.01
N VAL A 95 8.23 -12.51 1.54
CA VAL A 95 8.48 -13.75 0.80
C VAL A 95 7.59 -14.87 1.33
N LEU A 96 7.07 -15.71 0.43
CA LEU A 96 6.35 -16.92 0.77
C LEU A 96 7.28 -18.13 0.56
N LYS A 97 8.04 -18.47 1.61
CA LYS A 97 8.95 -19.62 1.62
C LYS A 97 8.96 -20.27 3.01
N ALA A 98 9.28 -21.56 3.07
CA ALA A 98 9.46 -22.25 4.35
C ALA A 98 10.54 -21.55 5.20
N GLY A 99 10.27 -21.38 6.49
CA GLY A 99 11.16 -20.70 7.44
C GLY A 99 11.08 -19.16 7.45
N ALA A 100 10.30 -18.54 6.55
CA ALA A 100 9.99 -17.11 6.63
C ALA A 100 8.86 -16.83 7.63
N ARG A 101 8.67 -15.56 8.01
CA ARG A 101 7.54 -15.19 8.87
C ARG A 101 6.21 -15.48 8.17
N ALA A 102 5.24 -16.00 8.91
CA ALA A 102 3.90 -16.28 8.42
C ALA A 102 3.03 -15.01 8.38
N ASP A 103 3.52 -13.99 7.67
CA ASP A 103 2.80 -12.74 7.42
C ASP A 103 2.41 -12.68 5.95
N PHE A 104 1.12 -12.80 5.67
CA PHE A 104 0.62 -12.75 4.30
C PHE A 104 -0.84 -12.33 4.25
N ALA A 105 -1.24 -11.83 3.08
CA ALA A 105 -2.64 -11.57 2.75
C ALA A 105 -3.09 -12.53 1.66
N VAL A 106 -4.34 -12.99 1.78
CA VAL A 106 -5.05 -13.71 0.73
C VAL A 106 -5.83 -12.68 -0.07
N LEU A 107 -5.60 -12.65 -1.39
CA LEU A 107 -6.14 -11.65 -2.29
C LEU A 107 -7.01 -12.32 -3.36
N THR A 108 -8.04 -11.62 -3.83
CA THR A 108 -8.70 -11.96 -5.10
C THR A 108 -7.73 -11.71 -6.28
N PRO A 109 -7.98 -12.27 -7.47
CA PRO A 109 -7.21 -11.92 -8.67
C PRO A 109 -7.23 -10.42 -9.01
N GLN A 110 -8.23 -9.68 -8.52
CA GLN A 110 -8.39 -8.24 -8.68
C GLN A 110 -7.60 -7.45 -7.62
N GLY A 111 -6.92 -8.10 -6.69
CA GLY A 111 -6.14 -7.47 -5.63
C GLY A 111 -6.95 -6.98 -4.44
N GLU A 112 -8.15 -7.52 -4.22
CA GLU A 112 -8.98 -7.23 -3.03
C GLU A 112 -8.59 -8.18 -1.90
N ILE A 113 -8.52 -7.69 -0.66
CA ILE A 113 -8.15 -8.48 0.51
C ILE A 113 -9.32 -9.36 0.94
N ILE A 114 -9.05 -10.67 1.07
CA ILE A 114 -9.99 -11.66 1.61
C ILE A 114 -9.66 -11.95 3.08
N LYS A 115 -8.36 -12.06 3.41
CA LYS A 115 -7.89 -12.41 4.75
C LYS A 115 -6.47 -11.93 4.95
N THR A 116 -6.14 -11.56 6.18
CA THR A 116 -4.79 -11.21 6.60
C THR A 116 -4.32 -12.17 7.69
N VAL A 117 -3.08 -12.59 7.61
CA VAL A 117 -2.41 -13.45 8.59
C VAL A 117 -1.16 -12.73 9.05
N ILE A 118 -0.96 -12.63 10.37
CA ILE A 118 0.25 -12.06 10.99
C ILE A 118 0.78 -13.07 12.00
N GLY A 119 2.04 -13.45 11.89
CA GLY A 119 2.70 -14.43 12.76
C GLY A 119 2.02 -15.81 12.76
N GLY A 120 1.29 -16.14 11.68
CA GLY A 120 0.47 -17.36 11.61
C GLY A 120 -0.92 -17.24 12.24
N THR A 121 -1.26 -16.11 12.84
CA THR A 121 -2.59 -15.83 13.37
C THR A 121 -3.44 -15.11 12.31
N ILE A 122 -4.62 -15.65 12.06
CA ILE A 122 -5.61 -15.02 11.19
C ILE A 122 -6.17 -13.80 11.91
N LEU A 123 -6.14 -12.64 11.25
CA LEU A 123 -6.85 -11.46 11.69
C LEU A 123 -8.28 -11.52 11.18
N GLU A 124 -9.23 -11.35 12.10
CA GLU A 124 -10.63 -11.09 11.75
C GLU A 124 -10.80 -9.58 11.57
N SER A 125 -11.53 -9.19 10.53
CA SER A 125 -11.81 -7.79 10.18
C SER A 125 -13.23 -7.44 10.61
#